data_AF-A0A497B876-F1
#
_entry.id   AF-A0A497B876-F1
#
_cell.length_a   1.000
_cell.length_b   1.000
_cell.length_c   1.000
_cell.angle_alpha   90.00
_cell.angle_beta   90.00
_cell.angle_gamma   90.00
#
_symmetry.space_group_name_H-M   'P 1'
#
loop_
_entity.id
_entity.type
_entity.pdbx_description
1 polymer ?
#
loop_
_entity_poly.entity_id
_entity_poly.type
_entity_poly.pdbx_seq_one_letter_code
_entity_poly.pdbx_strand_id
1 'polypeptide(L)'
;MVKALLHLASLLIFCFILGMVMLIARFYEKKAGERTFYQLYLLPIILFILAGVLYLQRGGSFVGDVAGDLVLALAGAITVALVSYLFNLMMGRRKWSS
;
A
#
# COMPACT_ATOMS: atom_id res chain seq x y z
N MET A 1 4.15 11.70 22.62
CA MET A 1 3.30 10.49 22.75
C MET A 1 2.10 10.50 21.81
N VAL A 2 1.18 11.47 21.89
CA VAL A 2 -0.05 11.49 21.06
C VAL A 2 0.20 11.40 19.55
N LYS A 3 1.22 12.11 19.03
CA LYS A 3 1.60 12.06 17.61
C LYS A 3 2.00 10.67 17.11
N ALA A 4 2.70 9.90 17.95
CA ALA A 4 3.09 8.54 17.62
C ALA A 4 1.88 7.59 17.61
N LEU A 5 0.96 7.76 18.57
CA LEU A 5 -0.27 6.97 18.64
C LEU A 5 -1.15 7.18 17.40
N LEU A 6 -1.36 8.43 16.98
CA LEU A 6 -2.14 8.75 15.79
C LEU A 6 -1.53 8.17 14.52
N HIS A 7 -0.19 8.23 14.40
CA HIS A 7 0.48 7.70 13.21
C HIS A 7 0.39 6.17 13.14
N LEU A 8 0.58 5.48 14.28
CA LEU A 8 0.44 4.03 14.35
C LEU A 8 -0.99 3.56 14.08
N ALA A 9 -1.99 4.24 14.62
CA ALA A 9 -3.39 3.94 14.35
C ALA A 9 -3.72 4.09 12.86
N SER A 10 -3.20 5.14 12.22
CA SER A 10 -3.37 5.40 10.79
C SER A 10 -2.73 4.31 9.93
N LEU A 11 -1.49 3.90 10.25
CA LEU A 11 -0.78 2.81 9.56
C LEU A 11 -1.50 1.47 9.73
N LEU A 12 -2.07 1.21 10.90
CA LEU A 12 -2.83 -0.01 11.16
C LEU A 12 -4.08 -0.09 10.29
N ILE A 13 -4.83 1.01 10.17
CA ILE A 13 -5.99 1.10 9.28
C ILE A 13 -5.56 0.92 7.81
N PHE A 14 -4.46 1.56 7.40
CA PHE A 14 -3.94 1.43 6.03
C PHE A 14 -3.53 0.00 5.69
N CYS A 15 -2.77 -0.66 6.57
CA CYS A 15 -2.38 -2.06 6.41
C CYS A 15 -3.60 -2.98 6.37
N PHE A 16 -4.63 -2.70 7.18
CA PHE A 16 -5.87 -3.46 7.17
C PHE A 16 -6.59 -3.35 5.81
N ILE A 17 -6.73 -2.13 5.28
CA ILE A 17 -7.33 -1.88 3.96
C ILE A 17 -6.50 -2.57 2.86
N LEU A 18 -5.18 -2.45 2.88
CA LEU A 18 -4.29 -3.13 1.93
C LEU A 18 -4.43 -4.66 1.99
N GLY A 19 -4.57 -5.22 3.20
CA GLY A 19 -4.82 -6.64 3.39
C GLY A 19 -6.15 -7.08 2.75
N MET A 20 -7.21 -6.29 2.90
CA MET A 20 -8.48 -6.53 2.21
C MET A 20 -8.31 -6.49 0.69
N VAL A 21 -7.63 -5.46 0.15
CA VAL A 21 -7.38 -5.36 -1.30
C VAL A 21 -6.57 -6.56 -1.82
N MET A 22 -5.56 -7.01 -1.07
CA MET A 22 -4.77 -8.19 -1.41
C MET A 22 -5.62 -9.46 -1.43
N LEU A 23 -6.56 -9.63 -0.49
CA LEU A 23 -7.51 -10.75 -0.50
C LEU A 23 -8.43 -10.71 -1.72
N ILE A 24 -8.91 -9.53 -2.09
CA ILE A 24 -9.73 -9.38 -3.29
C ILE A 24 -8.91 -9.70 -4.54
N ALA A 25 -7.67 -9.22 -4.64
CA ALA A 25 -6.75 -9.54 -5.74
C ALA A 25 -6.49 -11.05 -5.85
N ARG A 26 -6.27 -11.74 -4.72
CA ARG A 26 -6.10 -13.19 -4.65
C ARG A 26 -7.36 -13.95 -5.06
N PHE A 27 -8.53 -13.46 -4.67
CA PHE A 27 -9.81 -14.04 -5.08
C PHE A 27 -10.02 -13.89 -6.59
N TYR A 28 -9.70 -12.71 -7.15
CA TYR A 28 -9.76 -12.45 -8.58
C TYR A 28 -8.80 -13.35 -9.36
N GLU A 29 -7.56 -13.53 -8.91
CA GLU A 29 -6.61 -14.44 -9.57
C GLU A 29 -7.13 -15.87 -9.62
N LYS A 30 -7.66 -16.36 -8.48
CA LYS A 30 -8.16 -17.72 -8.37
C LYS A 30 -9.46 -17.95 -9.16
N LYS A 31 -10.34 -16.96 -9.26
CA LYS A 31 -11.63 -17.08 -9.97
C LYS A 31 -11.58 -16.68 -11.44
N ALA A 32 -10.86 -15.62 -11.78
CA ALA A 32 -10.80 -15.08 -13.14
C ALA A 32 -9.63 -15.64 -13.95
N GLY A 33 -8.68 -16.33 -13.32
CA GLY A 33 -7.52 -16.93 -14.00
C GLY A 33 -6.48 -15.91 -14.49
N GLU A 34 -6.67 -14.63 -14.17
CA GLU A 34 -5.80 -13.52 -14.57
C GLU A 34 -4.74 -13.26 -13.51
N ARG A 35 -3.48 -13.07 -13.92
CA ARG A 35 -2.36 -12.76 -13.01
C ARG A 35 -2.54 -11.35 -12.44
N THR A 36 -3.09 -11.26 -11.23
CA THR A 36 -3.20 -10.00 -10.49
C THR A 36 -1.92 -9.65 -9.72
N PHE A 37 -0.91 -10.51 -9.73
CA PHE A 37 0.37 -10.33 -9.03
C PHE A 37 0.17 -9.92 -7.56
N TYR A 38 -0.68 -10.66 -6.84
CA TYR A 38 -1.05 -10.38 -5.44
C TYR A 38 0.16 -10.18 -4.50
N GLN A 39 1.31 -10.79 -4.81
CA GLN A 39 2.55 -10.63 -4.06
C GLN A 39 3.10 -9.20 -4.10
N LEU A 40 2.84 -8.42 -5.17
CA LEU A 40 3.26 -7.02 -5.26
C LEU A 40 2.57 -6.15 -4.20
N TYR A 41 1.41 -6.56 -3.66
CA TYR A 41 0.77 -5.86 -2.54
C TYR A 41 1.52 -6.00 -1.21
N LEU A 42 2.41 -6.99 -1.06
CA LEU A 42 3.29 -7.07 0.11
C LEU A 42 4.32 -5.95 0.11
N LEU A 43 4.73 -5.48 -1.06
CA LEU A 43 5.75 -4.44 -1.19
C LEU A 43 5.32 -3.10 -0.54
N PRO A 44 4.14 -2.51 -0.86
CA PRO A 44 3.68 -1.32 -0.17
C PRO A 44 3.40 -1.58 1.32
N ILE A 45 2.92 -2.76 1.73
CA ILE A 45 2.73 -3.10 3.15
C ILE A 45 4.06 -3.02 3.91
N ILE A 46 5.12 -3.64 3.38
CA ILE A 46 6.46 -3.61 3.98
C ILE A 46 7.00 -2.18 4.02
N LEU A 47 6.82 -1.42 2.94
CA LEU A 47 7.27 -0.01 2.87
C LEU A 47 6.54 0.88 3.89
N PHE A 48 5.23 0.72 4.07
CA PHE A 48 4.47 1.45 5.09
C PHE A 48 4.89 1.10 6.52
N ILE A 49 5.13 -0.19 6.79
CA ILE A 49 5.66 -0.64 8.08
C ILE A 49 7.05 -0.04 8.31
N LEU A 50 7.92 -0.07 7.31
CA LEU A 50 9.27 0.50 7.38
C LEU A 50 9.23 2.01 7.65
N ALA A 51 8.37 2.75 6.96
CA ALA A 51 8.17 4.18 7.22
C ALA A 51 7.70 4.45 8.66
N GLY A 52 6.78 3.61 9.19
CA GLY A 52 6.34 3.69 10.58
C GLY A 52 7.44 3.41 11.59
N VAL A 53 8.29 2.41 11.34
CA VAL A 53 9.45 2.10 12.19
C VAL A 53 10.47 3.23 12.16
N LEU A 54 10.77 3.79 11.00
CA LEU A 54 11.66 4.95 10.86
C LEU A 54 11.13 6.16 11.63
N TYR A 55 9.82 6.40 11.56
CA TYR A 55 9.16 7.47 12.31
C TYR A 55 9.27 7.28 13.83
N LEU A 56 9.14 6.04 14.33
CA LEU A 56 9.35 5.73 15.75
C LEU A 56 10.80 5.87 16.18
N GLN A 57 11.75 5.40 15.36
CA GLN A 57 13.18 5.49 15.66
C GLN A 57 13.69 6.93 15.74
N ARG A 58 13.13 7.86 14.95
CA ARG A 58 13.48 9.29 14.97
C ARG A 58 12.69 10.12 15.99
N GLY A 59 12.06 9.45 16.96
CA GLY A 59 11.44 10.11 18.11
C GLY A 59 10.11 10.81 17.81
N GLY A 60 9.44 10.48 16.70
CA GLY A 60 8.13 11.06 16.36
C GLY A 60 8.16 12.54 15.98
N SER A 61 9.32 13.04 15.53
CA SER A 61 9.43 14.35 14.89
C SER A 61 9.32 14.19 13.38
N PHE A 62 8.24 14.76 12.80
CA PHE A 62 8.06 14.87 11.35
C PHE A 62 9.02 15.90 10.71
N VAL A 63 9.62 16.79 11.53
CA VAL A 63 10.42 17.91 11.05
C VAL A 63 11.85 17.44 10.81
N GLY A 64 12.25 17.36 9.53
CA GLY A 64 13.61 17.08 9.08
C GLY A 64 13.87 15.67 8.54
N ASP A 65 12.85 14.79 8.48
CA ASP A 65 13.03 13.40 8.05
C ASP A 65 12.68 13.14 6.57
N VAL A 66 13.51 13.70 5.69
CA VAL A 66 13.38 13.54 4.23
C VAL A 66 13.34 12.05 3.81
N ALA A 67 14.05 11.18 4.52
CA ALA A 67 14.08 9.75 4.21
C ALA A 67 12.74 9.07 4.53
N GLY A 68 12.13 9.36 5.68
CA GLY A 68 10.82 8.84 6.05
C GLY A 68 9.73 9.29 5.06
N ASP A 69 9.76 10.57 4.69
CA ASP A 69 8.80 11.15 3.74
C ASP A 69 8.94 10.55 2.33
N LEU A 70 10.16 10.34 1.85
CA LEU A 70 10.41 9.71 0.54
C LEU A 70 9.94 8.26 0.52
N VAL A 71 10.19 7.49 1.58
CA VAL A 71 9.71 6.09 1.68
C VAL A 71 8.19 6.06 1.69
N LEU A 72 7.55 6.97 2.43
CA LEU A 72 6.10 7.04 2.52
C LEU A 72 5.46 7.47 1.18
N ALA A 73 6.07 8.44 0.50
CA ALA A 73 5.66 8.86 -0.84
C ALA A 73 5.79 7.72 -1.87
N LEU A 74 6.89 6.98 -1.85
CA LEU A 74 7.10 5.81 -2.71
C LEU A 74 6.08 4.71 -2.41
N ALA A 75 5.83 4.41 -1.13
CA ALA A 75 4.82 3.43 -0.71
C ALA A 75 3.43 3.81 -1.23
N GLY A 76 3.06 5.09 -1.11
CA GLY A 76 1.82 5.64 -1.63
C GLY A 76 1.72 5.52 -3.16
N ALA A 77 2.77 5.91 -3.89
CA ALA A 77 2.80 5.84 -5.35
C ALA A 77 2.63 4.40 -5.87
N ILE A 78 3.33 3.44 -5.26
CA ILE A 78 3.23 2.02 -5.58
C ILE A 78 1.83 1.50 -5.27
N THR A 79 1.25 1.89 -4.14
CA THR A 79 -0.12 1.53 -3.76
C THR A 79 -1.14 2.03 -4.78
N VAL A 80 -1.05 3.30 -5.19
CA VAL A 80 -1.96 3.89 -6.18
C VAL A 80 -1.87 3.15 -7.51
N ALA A 81 -0.65 2.84 -7.97
CA ALA A 81 -0.44 2.08 -9.19
C ALA A 81 -1.07 0.68 -9.13
N LEU A 82 -0.84 -0.05 -8.03
CA LEU A 82 -1.38 -1.40 -7.82
C LEU A 82 -2.91 -1.41 -7.71
N VAL A 83 -3.48 -0.52 -6.90
CA VAL A 83 -4.94 -0.39 -6.75
C VAL A 83 -5.58 -0.01 -8.08
N SER A 84 -4.97 0.90 -8.84
CA SER A 84 -5.46 1.27 -10.18
C SER A 84 -5.39 0.11 -11.16
N TYR A 85 -4.32 -0.69 -11.12
CA TYR A 85 -4.18 -1.89 -11.95
C TYR A 85 -5.29 -2.91 -11.64
N LEU A 86 -5.50 -3.21 -10.36
CA LEU A 86 -6.56 -4.11 -9.93
C LEU A 86 -7.94 -3.57 -10.28
N PHE A 87 -8.18 -2.27 -10.10
CA PHE A 87 -9.43 -1.63 -10.48
C PHE A 87 -9.70 -1.76 -11.98
N ASN A 88 -8.69 -1.56 -12.83
CA ASN A 88 -8.81 -1.77 -14.28
C ASN A 88 -9.13 -3.22 -14.64
N LEU A 89 -8.54 -4.17 -13.90
CA LEU A 89 -8.75 -5.60 -14.10
C LEU A 89 -10.18 -6.02 -13.68
N MET A 90 -10.69 -5.47 -12.58
CA MET A 90 -12.07 -5.66 -12.11
C MET A 90 -13.12 -5.01 -13.01
N MET A 91 -12.84 -3.81 -13.51
CA MET A 91 -13.72 -3.10 -14.43
C MET A 91 -13.69 -3.69 -15.83
N GLY A 92 -12.94 -4.78 -16.05
CA GLY A 92 -12.93 -5.49 -17.32
C GLY A 92 -12.59 -4.57 -18.47
N ARG A 93 -11.66 -3.61 -18.28
CA ARG A 93 -11.02 -2.91 -19.41
C ARG A 93 -10.13 -3.90 -20.16
N ARG A 94 -10.78 -4.88 -20.77
CA ARG A 94 -10.41 -5.58 -21.98
C ARG A 94 -9.88 -4.49 -22.91
N LYS A 95 -8.61 -4.63 -23.29
CA LYS A 95 -7.92 -3.90 -24.35
C LYS A 95 -8.88 -2.98 -25.12
N TRP A 96 -8.76 -1.67 -24.94
CA TRP A 96 -8.99 -0.81 -26.09
C TRP A 96 -7.88 -1.15 -27.08
N SER A 97 -8.21 -2.13 -27.92
CA SER A 97 -7.69 -2.25 -29.26
C SER A 97 -7.80 -0.87 -29.89
N SER A 98 -6.67 -0.27 -30.19
CA SER A 98 -6.42 0.20 -31.55
C SER A 98 -4.96 0.04 -31.89
#